data_AF-A0A2N6CUI9-F1
#
_entry.id   AF-A0A2N6CUI9-F1
#
_cell.length_a   1.000
_cell.length_b   1.000
_cell.length_c   1.000
_cell.angle_alpha   90.00
_cell.angle_beta   90.00
_cell.angle_gamma   90.00
#
_symmetry.space_group_name_H-M   'P 1'
#
loop_
_entity.id
_entity.type
_entity.pdbx_description
1 polymer ?
#
loop_
_entity_poly.entity_id
_entity_poly.type
_entity_poly.pdbx_seq_one_letter_code
_entity_poly.pdbx_strand_id
1 'polypeptide(L)'
;MDIVSLVNDPRIQQILTHPADEDGIWRSALKRLLASDIRLTRKSAGESAIKALQRLMIFLGYSTAASGAFLIDGDFGRGTNRGVAQFKYDYQLGGKISRAALCYPCQWNSAGRLIDTIPETTLDQATLQAMLLAAYQRCEHNQVMSGDIDLAIFHLNALHENRFLDCRAILDRYGDAAVAASRAQQQEGIDIRPEWVLSIIRQETAGIIRPRFEQHYLSRLNSLHPDSDLEELRMQSMSLGLGQIMGCNYRAVGAPDARTLFTAPVDEQVAYVARFLKPRRTEIQKQNPAEADFHRVARFYNGPKYAAHHYHERLARWFREFRLLMS
;
A
#
# COMPACT_ATOMS: atom_id res chain seq x y z
N MET A 1 14.13 -12.10 -20.13
CA MET A 1 15.17 -11.06 -20.02
C MET A 1 16.09 -11.41 -18.85
N ASP A 2 17.38 -11.13 -18.96
CA ASP A 2 18.33 -11.32 -17.87
C ASP A 2 18.28 -10.13 -16.88
N ILE A 3 18.94 -10.28 -15.73
CA ILE A 3 18.95 -9.27 -14.67
C ILE A 3 19.59 -7.96 -15.16
N VAL A 4 20.66 -8.03 -15.94
CA VAL A 4 21.39 -6.83 -16.40
C VAL A 4 20.51 -5.98 -17.30
N SER A 5 19.79 -6.62 -18.23
CA SER A 5 18.83 -5.95 -19.11
C SER A 5 17.68 -5.35 -18.32
N LEU A 6 17.11 -6.11 -17.37
CA LEU A 6 16.01 -5.64 -16.51
C LEU A 6 16.40 -4.42 -15.69
N VAL A 7 17.58 -4.45 -15.05
CA VAL A 7 18.09 -3.34 -14.23
C VAL A 7 18.39 -2.09 -15.05
N ASN A 8 18.67 -2.25 -16.34
CA ASN A 8 18.94 -1.13 -17.23
C ASN A 8 17.68 -0.56 -17.89
N ASP A 9 16.51 -1.18 -17.72
CA ASP A 9 15.24 -0.59 -18.14
C ASP A 9 14.98 0.71 -17.33
N PRO A 10 14.66 1.85 -17.99
CA PRO A 10 14.48 3.13 -17.31
C PRO A 10 13.40 3.12 -16.22
N ARG A 11 12.31 2.36 -16.40
CA ARG A 11 11.22 2.28 -15.43
C ARG A 11 11.65 1.49 -14.21
N ILE A 12 12.38 0.38 -14.44
CA ILE A 12 12.96 -0.41 -13.35
C ILE A 12 13.99 0.42 -12.56
N GLN A 13 14.78 1.26 -13.22
CA GLN A 13 15.70 2.16 -12.51
C GLN A 13 14.99 3.14 -11.58
N GLN A 14 13.88 3.73 -12.01
CA GLN A 14 13.08 4.62 -11.17
C GLN A 14 12.48 3.90 -9.96
N ILE A 15 12.14 2.61 -10.10
CA ILE A 15 11.70 1.78 -8.98
C ILE A 15 12.86 1.53 -8.01
N LEU A 16 14.01 1.11 -8.50
CA LEU A 16 15.14 0.69 -7.66
C LEU A 16 15.84 1.85 -6.96
N THR A 17 15.95 3.00 -7.62
CA THR A 17 16.76 4.13 -7.17
C THR A 17 15.89 5.35 -6.95
N HIS A 18 16.06 6.02 -5.81
CA HIS A 18 15.45 7.31 -5.58
C HIS A 18 16.19 8.40 -6.37
N PRO A 19 15.52 9.43 -6.93
CA PRO A 19 16.19 10.46 -7.73
C PRO A 19 17.32 11.22 -7.01
N ALA A 20 17.27 11.29 -5.68
CA ALA A 20 18.30 11.95 -4.87
C ALA A 20 19.46 11.00 -4.44
N ASP A 21 19.36 9.70 -4.70
CA ASP A 21 20.38 8.72 -4.31
C ASP A 21 21.45 8.56 -5.40
N GLU A 22 22.69 8.31 -4.97
CA GLU A 22 23.77 7.96 -5.89
C GLU A 22 23.62 6.50 -6.40
N ASP A 23 23.25 6.36 -7.67
CA ASP A 23 23.02 5.08 -8.34
C ASP A 23 24.25 4.13 -8.31
N GLY A 24 25.47 4.68 -8.19
CA GLY A 24 26.72 3.92 -8.19
C GLY A 24 26.87 2.92 -7.04
N ILE A 25 26.33 3.24 -5.86
CA ILE A 25 26.51 2.41 -4.64
C ILE A 25 25.75 1.09 -4.78
N TRP A 26 24.47 1.14 -5.20
CA TRP A 26 23.68 -0.08 -5.33
C TRP A 26 24.14 -0.92 -6.54
N ARG A 27 24.56 -0.29 -7.65
CA ARG A 27 25.12 -1.02 -8.81
C ARG A 27 26.37 -1.81 -8.44
N SER A 28 27.21 -1.28 -7.54
CA SER A 28 28.35 -2.02 -7.00
C SER A 28 27.90 -3.26 -6.23
N ALA A 29 26.88 -3.13 -5.38
CA ALA A 29 26.30 -4.26 -4.65
C ALA A 29 25.66 -5.29 -5.59
N LEU A 30 24.95 -4.86 -6.64
CA LEU A 30 24.39 -5.75 -7.66
C LEU A 30 25.47 -6.54 -8.39
N LYS A 31 26.57 -5.90 -8.80
CA LYS A 31 27.70 -6.57 -9.45
C LYS A 31 28.24 -7.71 -8.57
N ARG A 32 28.38 -7.47 -7.26
CA ARG A 32 28.83 -8.50 -6.31
C ARG A 32 27.82 -9.64 -6.14
N LEU A 33 26.52 -9.34 -6.11
CA LEU A 33 25.46 -10.36 -6.10
C LEU A 33 25.52 -11.24 -7.37
N LEU A 34 25.63 -10.62 -8.55
CA LEU A 34 25.67 -11.32 -9.84
C LEU A 34 26.93 -12.17 -10.02
N ALA A 35 28.03 -11.79 -9.38
CA ALA A 35 29.24 -12.60 -9.33
C ALA A 35 29.11 -13.86 -8.45
N SER A 36 27.94 -14.11 -7.84
CA SER A 36 27.70 -15.18 -6.85
C SER A 36 28.62 -15.08 -5.62
N ASP A 37 29.22 -13.91 -5.42
CA ASP A 37 30.25 -13.63 -4.41
C ASP A 37 29.63 -13.38 -3.02
N ILE A 38 28.32 -13.10 -2.98
CA ILE A 38 27.58 -12.89 -1.73
C ILE A 38 26.17 -13.46 -1.83
N ARG A 39 25.73 -14.11 -0.75
CA ARG A 39 24.29 -14.13 -0.44
C ARG A 39 23.96 -12.75 0.14
N LEU A 40 23.01 -12.01 -0.44
CA LEU A 40 22.51 -10.79 0.20
C LEU A 40 21.74 -11.21 1.46
N THR A 41 22.34 -10.93 2.61
CA THR A 41 21.75 -11.13 3.94
C THR A 41 21.86 -9.82 4.70
N ARG A 42 21.14 -9.70 5.83
CA ARG A 42 21.24 -8.55 6.76
C ARG A 42 22.67 -8.18 7.17
N LYS A 43 23.63 -9.11 7.08
CA LYS A 43 25.03 -8.91 7.48
C LYS A 43 25.99 -8.58 6.34
N SER A 44 25.53 -8.65 5.08
CA SER A 44 26.40 -8.60 3.90
C SER A 44 25.94 -7.63 2.82
N ALA A 45 24.67 -7.19 2.86
CA ALA A 45 24.11 -6.17 1.99
C ALA A 45 24.30 -4.77 2.61
N GLY A 46 24.86 -3.83 1.84
CA GLY A 46 24.88 -2.42 2.24
C GLY A 46 23.47 -1.82 2.27
N GLU A 47 23.25 -0.81 3.11
CA GLU A 47 21.96 -0.15 3.32
C GLU A 47 21.26 0.23 2.01
N SER A 48 21.98 0.83 1.05
CA SER A 48 21.43 1.23 -0.25
C SER A 48 20.89 0.05 -1.08
N ALA A 49 21.52 -1.12 -1.00
CA ALA A 49 21.04 -2.32 -1.69
C ALA A 49 19.76 -2.86 -1.07
N ILE A 50 19.64 -2.77 0.27
CA ILE A 50 18.43 -3.15 0.99
C ILE A 50 17.30 -2.18 0.66
N LYS A 51 17.57 -0.87 0.60
CA LYS A 51 16.57 0.13 0.19
C LYS A 51 16.05 -0.14 -1.22
N ALA A 52 16.93 -0.44 -2.18
CA ALA A 52 16.52 -0.78 -3.55
C ALA A 52 15.61 -2.02 -3.59
N LEU A 53 15.94 -3.07 -2.82
CA LEU A 53 15.09 -4.25 -2.66
C LEU A 53 13.73 -3.90 -2.05
N GLN A 54 13.73 -3.15 -0.95
CA GLN A 54 12.49 -2.73 -0.27
C GLN A 54 11.59 -1.92 -1.20
N ARG A 55 12.18 -1.00 -1.99
CA ARG A 55 11.44 -0.24 -3.01
C ARG A 55 10.79 -1.16 -4.05
N LEU A 56 11.54 -2.12 -4.58
CA LEU A 56 11.01 -3.12 -5.53
C LEU A 56 9.87 -3.95 -4.91
N MET A 57 10.04 -4.40 -3.68
CA MET A 57 9.01 -5.18 -2.96
C MET A 57 7.75 -4.37 -2.71
N ILE A 58 7.89 -3.12 -2.27
CA ILE A 58 6.78 -2.18 -2.05
C ILE A 58 6.03 -1.93 -3.36
N PHE A 59 6.75 -1.70 -4.46
CA PHE A 59 6.18 -1.54 -5.79
C PHE A 59 5.37 -2.79 -6.22
N LEU A 60 5.87 -3.98 -5.87
CA LEU A 60 5.19 -5.25 -6.10
C LEU A 60 4.05 -5.55 -5.10
N GLY A 61 3.80 -4.67 -4.13
CA GLY A 61 2.71 -4.82 -3.17
C GLY A 61 3.07 -5.69 -1.95
N TYR A 62 4.35 -5.82 -1.60
CA TYR A 62 4.81 -6.57 -0.42
C TYR A 62 5.30 -5.62 0.67
N SER A 63 4.75 -5.76 1.88
CA SER A 63 5.21 -5.02 3.06
C SER A 63 6.63 -5.43 3.47
N THR A 64 7.39 -4.48 4.00
CA THR A 64 8.81 -4.66 4.36
C THR A 64 9.09 -4.49 5.86
N ALA A 65 8.09 -4.06 6.65
CA ALA A 65 8.20 -3.94 8.11
C ALA A 65 7.44 -5.06 8.85
N ALA A 66 7.96 -5.47 10.01
CA ALA A 66 7.33 -6.50 10.85
C ALA A 66 5.91 -6.08 11.32
N SER A 67 5.68 -4.77 11.47
CA SER A 67 4.39 -4.18 11.77
C SER A 67 3.34 -4.32 10.65
N GLY A 68 3.76 -4.71 9.43
CA GLY A 68 2.90 -4.69 8.26
C GLY A 68 3.00 -3.43 7.40
N ALA A 69 3.74 -2.42 7.87
CA ALA A 69 3.96 -1.21 7.11
C ALA A 69 4.84 -1.45 5.87
N PHE A 70 4.62 -0.61 4.87
CA PHE A 70 5.48 -0.47 3.69
C PHE A 70 6.50 0.61 4.05
N LEU A 71 7.77 0.22 4.20
CA LEU A 71 8.84 1.04 4.76
C LEU A 71 10.15 0.84 4.00
N ILE A 72 10.88 1.93 3.76
CA ILE A 72 12.21 1.91 3.16
C ILE A 72 13.18 2.43 4.23
N ASP A 73 13.76 1.52 5.00
CA ASP A 73 14.64 1.83 6.13
C ASP A 73 16.06 1.28 5.97
N GLY A 74 16.31 0.48 4.93
CA GLY A 74 17.61 -0.14 4.70
C GLY A 74 17.94 -1.27 5.68
N ASP A 75 17.01 -1.73 6.52
CA ASP A 75 17.18 -2.91 7.37
C ASP A 75 16.47 -4.13 6.78
N PHE A 76 17.24 -5.18 6.51
CA PHE A 76 16.68 -6.49 6.16
C PHE A 76 16.23 -7.22 7.44
N GLY A 77 15.18 -6.70 8.06
CA GLY A 77 14.55 -7.28 9.23
C GLY A 77 13.52 -8.37 8.92
N ARG A 78 12.80 -8.82 9.95
CA ARG A 78 11.76 -9.87 9.84
C ARG A 78 10.63 -9.54 8.88
N GLY A 79 10.26 -8.25 8.75
CA GLY A 79 9.26 -7.80 7.78
C GLY A 79 9.69 -8.00 6.34
N THR A 80 10.92 -7.60 6.02
CA THR A 80 11.51 -7.78 4.68
C THR A 80 11.66 -9.28 4.39
N ASN A 81 12.10 -10.08 5.38
CA ASN A 81 12.12 -11.54 5.27
C ASN A 81 10.75 -12.14 4.94
N ARG A 82 9.68 -11.71 5.65
CA ARG A 82 8.30 -12.13 5.32
C ARG A 82 7.94 -11.78 3.89
N GLY A 83 8.19 -10.55 3.45
CA GLY A 83 7.83 -10.14 2.09
C GLY A 83 8.56 -10.96 1.02
N VAL A 84 9.85 -11.26 1.20
CA VAL A 84 10.59 -12.16 0.30
C VAL A 84 10.02 -13.57 0.34
N ALA A 85 9.68 -14.10 1.52
CA ALA A 85 9.08 -15.42 1.65
C ALA A 85 7.70 -15.51 0.98
N GLN A 86 6.86 -14.48 1.14
CA GLN A 86 5.58 -14.35 0.45
C GLN A 86 5.78 -14.30 -1.07
N PHE A 87 6.68 -13.47 -1.57
CA PHE A 87 6.98 -13.40 -3.00
C PHE A 87 7.44 -14.75 -3.56
N LYS A 88 8.36 -15.43 -2.87
CA LYS A 88 8.83 -16.75 -3.30
C LYS A 88 7.71 -17.78 -3.31
N TYR A 89 6.80 -17.76 -2.34
CA TYR A 89 5.64 -18.63 -2.34
C TYR A 89 4.70 -18.32 -3.51
N ASP A 90 4.32 -17.06 -3.71
CA ASP A 90 3.40 -16.60 -4.76
C ASP A 90 3.93 -16.97 -6.16
N TYR A 91 5.25 -16.87 -6.37
CA TYR A 91 5.92 -17.18 -7.65
C TYR A 91 6.52 -18.59 -7.73
N GLN A 92 6.23 -19.46 -6.75
CA GLN A 92 6.69 -20.86 -6.70
C GLN A 92 8.23 -21.01 -6.81
N LEU A 93 8.97 -20.06 -6.23
CA LEU A 93 10.42 -20.02 -6.25
C LEU A 93 11.00 -20.82 -5.08
N GLY A 94 11.91 -21.74 -5.41
CA GLY A 94 12.39 -22.81 -4.52
C GLY A 94 12.69 -22.43 -3.06
N GLY A 95 12.43 -23.37 -2.15
CA GLY A 95 12.60 -23.23 -0.70
C GLY A 95 11.50 -23.98 0.06
N LYS A 96 11.74 -24.29 1.34
CA LYS A 96 10.74 -24.93 2.22
C LYS A 96 9.80 -23.89 2.86
N ILE A 97 9.23 -22.97 2.08
CA ILE A 97 8.26 -21.99 2.61
C ILE A 97 6.88 -22.61 2.51
N SER A 98 6.30 -22.99 3.63
CA SER A 98 4.95 -23.53 3.66
C SER A 98 3.91 -22.42 3.85
N ARG A 99 2.71 -22.62 3.29
CA ARG A 99 1.54 -21.77 3.55
C ARG A 99 1.26 -21.62 5.04
N ALA A 100 1.41 -22.70 5.80
CA ALA A 100 1.24 -22.71 7.25
C ALA A 100 2.22 -21.77 7.98
N ALA A 101 3.48 -21.70 7.52
CA ALA A 101 4.47 -20.78 8.07
C ALA A 101 4.10 -19.32 7.75
N LEU A 102 3.60 -19.02 6.54
CA LEU A 102 3.18 -17.66 6.14
C LEU A 102 1.87 -17.21 6.81
N CYS A 103 0.98 -18.16 7.11
CA CYS A 103 -0.33 -17.91 7.71
C CYS A 103 -0.39 -18.30 9.19
N TYR A 104 0.72 -18.15 9.91
CA TYR A 104 0.84 -18.55 11.31
C TYR A 104 -0.31 -17.99 12.16
N PRO A 105 -0.92 -18.79 13.05
CA PRO A 105 -2.02 -18.32 13.89
C PRO A 105 -1.58 -17.15 14.77
N CYS A 106 -2.28 -16.01 14.67
CA CYS A 106 -1.98 -14.84 15.49
C CYS A 106 -3.21 -13.94 15.69
N GLN A 107 -3.09 -13.02 16.65
CA GLN A 107 -4.00 -11.91 16.89
C GLN A 107 -3.28 -10.60 16.54
N TRP A 108 -4.03 -9.49 16.46
CA TRP A 108 -3.48 -8.17 16.12
C TRP A 108 -2.28 -7.75 16.99
N ASN A 109 -2.28 -8.10 18.28
CA ASN A 109 -1.22 -7.77 19.24
C ASN A 109 -0.09 -8.80 19.30
N SER A 110 -0.26 -9.99 18.73
CA SER A 110 0.75 -11.06 18.72
C SER A 110 1.44 -11.24 17.37
N ALA A 111 0.86 -10.70 16.29
CA ALA A 111 1.35 -10.84 14.92
C ALA A 111 2.83 -10.51 14.77
N GLY A 112 3.27 -9.35 15.26
CA GLY A 112 4.67 -8.92 15.15
C GLY A 112 5.64 -9.78 15.97
N ARG A 113 5.21 -10.31 17.11
CA ARG A 113 6.02 -11.21 17.95
C ARG A 113 6.16 -12.60 17.36
N LEU A 114 5.11 -13.10 16.70
CA LEU A 114 5.06 -14.45 16.12
C LEU A 114 5.64 -14.51 14.71
N ILE A 115 6.10 -13.40 14.13
CA ILE A 115 6.68 -13.37 12.77
C ILE A 115 7.91 -14.29 12.62
N ASP A 116 8.57 -14.63 13.72
CA ASP A 116 9.72 -15.56 13.77
C ASP A 116 9.37 -16.98 13.31
N THR A 117 8.07 -17.34 13.21
CA THR A 117 7.65 -18.63 12.62
C THR A 117 7.94 -18.72 11.13
N ILE A 118 8.12 -17.59 10.44
CA ILE A 118 8.50 -17.56 9.03
C ILE A 118 10.00 -17.85 8.94
N PRO A 119 10.42 -18.91 8.22
CA PRO A 119 11.83 -19.26 8.11
C PRO A 119 12.63 -18.14 7.44
N GLU A 120 13.91 -18.07 7.80
CA GLU A 120 14.82 -17.16 7.09
C GLU A 120 14.91 -17.53 5.62
N THR A 121 14.75 -16.53 4.78
CA THR A 121 14.66 -16.66 3.34
C THR A 121 15.75 -15.81 2.70
N THR A 122 16.54 -16.44 1.83
CA THR A 122 17.61 -15.76 1.11
C THR A 122 17.06 -15.11 -0.15
N LEU A 123 17.51 -13.88 -0.43
CA LEU A 123 17.40 -13.28 -1.76
C LEU A 123 18.52 -13.84 -2.64
N ASP A 124 18.19 -14.86 -3.43
CA ASP A 124 19.07 -15.44 -4.44
C ASP A 124 18.85 -14.77 -5.82
N GLN A 125 19.73 -15.08 -6.78
CA GLN A 125 19.68 -14.50 -8.12
C GLN A 125 18.35 -14.82 -8.84
N ALA A 126 17.83 -16.03 -8.67
CA ALA A 126 16.55 -16.42 -9.27
C ALA A 126 15.39 -15.60 -8.71
N THR A 127 15.38 -15.36 -7.40
CA THR A 127 14.38 -14.53 -6.73
C THR A 127 14.45 -13.08 -7.20
N LEU A 128 15.65 -12.49 -7.28
CA LEU A 128 15.81 -11.13 -7.79
C LEU A 128 15.36 -11.03 -9.25
N GLN A 129 15.76 -11.97 -10.11
CA GLN A 129 15.34 -11.97 -11.51
C GLN A 129 13.81 -12.04 -11.65
N ALA A 130 13.16 -12.90 -10.86
CA ALA A 130 11.71 -13.02 -10.86
C ALA A 130 11.03 -11.74 -10.38
N MET A 131 11.55 -11.07 -9.33
CA MET A 131 11.01 -9.78 -8.86
C MET A 131 11.13 -8.69 -9.93
N LEU A 132 12.29 -8.59 -10.56
CA LEU A 132 12.53 -7.61 -11.62
C LEU A 132 11.64 -7.87 -12.84
N LEU A 133 11.51 -9.14 -13.25
CA LEU A 133 10.65 -9.52 -14.37
C LEU A 133 9.17 -9.24 -14.06
N ALA A 134 8.73 -9.54 -12.84
CA ALA A 134 7.37 -9.23 -12.39
C ALA A 134 7.11 -7.71 -12.41
N ALA A 135 8.06 -6.89 -11.93
CA ALA A 135 7.92 -5.45 -11.96
C ALA A 135 7.84 -4.91 -13.39
N TYR A 136 8.71 -5.41 -14.28
CA TYR A 136 8.71 -5.06 -15.69
C TYR A 136 7.37 -5.39 -16.35
N GLN A 137 6.88 -6.62 -16.15
CA GLN A 137 5.60 -7.06 -16.70
C GLN A 137 4.42 -6.24 -16.15
N ARG A 138 4.43 -5.89 -14.85
CA ARG A 138 3.38 -5.04 -14.29
C ARG A 138 3.39 -3.63 -14.89
N CYS A 139 4.57 -3.08 -15.17
CA CYS A 139 4.69 -1.82 -15.89
C CYS A 139 4.08 -1.91 -17.29
N GLU A 140 4.39 -2.95 -18.07
CA GLU A 140 3.85 -3.14 -19.42
C GLU A 140 2.31 -3.22 -19.46
N HIS A 141 1.69 -3.77 -18.41
CA HIS A 141 0.25 -4.01 -18.37
C HIS A 141 -0.51 -3.04 -17.44
N ASN A 142 0.13 -1.98 -16.95
CA ASN A 142 -0.45 -1.04 -15.97
C ASN A 142 -1.04 -1.75 -14.73
N GLN A 143 -0.45 -2.88 -14.32
CA GLN A 143 -0.82 -3.63 -13.12
C GLN A 143 -0.01 -3.17 -11.90
N VAL A 144 0.14 -1.86 -11.78
CA VAL A 144 0.91 -1.18 -10.74
C VAL A 144 -0.04 -0.44 -9.80
N MET A 145 0.46 0.03 -8.67
CA MET A 145 -0.33 0.87 -7.77
C MET A 145 -0.92 2.06 -8.54
N SER A 146 -2.21 2.33 -8.37
CA SER A 146 -2.93 3.36 -9.12
C SER A 146 -3.05 3.18 -10.64
N GLY A 147 -2.65 2.02 -11.20
CA GLY A 147 -2.77 1.73 -12.63
C GLY A 147 -1.89 2.61 -13.53
N ASP A 148 -0.96 3.35 -12.93
CA ASP A 148 -0.13 4.36 -13.59
C ASP A 148 1.28 4.34 -12.97
N ILE A 149 2.30 4.20 -13.81
CA ILE A 149 3.69 4.03 -13.35
C ILE A 149 4.20 5.33 -12.72
N ASP A 150 3.93 6.48 -13.32
CA ASP A 150 4.44 7.76 -12.83
C ASP A 150 3.86 8.10 -11.45
N LEU A 151 2.57 7.81 -11.24
CA LEU A 151 1.92 7.92 -9.94
C LEU A 151 2.45 6.89 -8.94
N ALA A 152 2.69 5.64 -9.36
CA ALA A 152 3.29 4.63 -8.50
C ALA A 152 4.70 5.07 -8.02
N ILE A 153 5.52 5.62 -8.92
CA ILE A 153 6.85 6.16 -8.61
C ILE A 153 6.75 7.39 -7.70
N PHE A 154 5.82 8.31 -7.96
CA PHE A 154 5.57 9.47 -7.11
C PHE A 154 5.32 9.04 -5.65
N HIS A 155 4.40 8.09 -5.43
CA HIS A 155 4.09 7.59 -4.11
C HIS A 155 5.25 6.83 -3.47
N LEU A 156 5.99 6.03 -4.25
CA LEU A 156 7.17 5.31 -3.78
C LEU A 156 8.29 6.26 -3.32
N ASN A 157 8.51 7.35 -4.05
CA ASN A 157 9.49 8.38 -3.70
C ASN A 157 9.07 9.16 -2.46
N ALA A 158 7.80 9.58 -2.39
CA ALA A 158 7.26 10.23 -1.20
C ALA A 158 7.36 9.35 0.06
N LEU A 159 7.11 8.04 -0.09
CA LEU A 159 7.28 7.08 1.00
C LEU A 159 8.74 6.97 1.45
N HIS A 160 9.69 6.94 0.51
CA HIS A 160 11.12 6.91 0.82
C HIS A 160 11.55 8.15 1.61
N GLU A 161 11.07 9.33 1.23
CA GLU A 161 11.40 10.60 1.89
C GLU A 161 10.58 10.86 3.16
N ASN A 162 9.61 10.00 3.50
CA ASN A 162 8.58 10.27 4.51
C ASN A 162 7.86 11.62 4.28
N ARG A 163 7.65 11.99 3.02
CA ARG A 163 7.02 13.25 2.61
C ARG A 163 5.53 13.05 2.40
N PHE A 164 4.74 13.96 2.96
CA PHE A 164 3.28 13.95 2.84
C PHE A 164 2.77 15.23 2.19
N LEU A 165 1.55 15.18 1.63
CA LEU A 165 0.90 16.35 1.04
C LEU A 165 0.11 17.11 2.12
N ASP A 166 0.06 18.43 1.98
CA ASP A 166 -0.88 19.28 2.70
C ASP A 166 -2.26 19.32 1.98
N CYS A 167 -3.21 20.07 2.52
CA CYS A 167 -4.55 20.15 1.92
C CYS A 167 -4.54 20.83 0.54
N ARG A 168 -3.69 21.82 0.29
CA ARG A 168 -3.60 22.47 -1.04
C ARG A 168 -3.10 21.47 -2.07
N ALA A 169 -1.99 20.78 -1.81
CA ALA A 169 -1.43 19.80 -2.72
C ALA A 169 -2.34 18.58 -2.92
N ILE A 170 -3.11 18.17 -1.90
CA ILE A 170 -4.16 17.14 -2.04
C ILE A 170 -5.28 17.64 -2.94
N LEU A 171 -5.74 18.88 -2.76
CA LEU A 171 -6.79 19.46 -3.58
C LEU A 171 -6.34 19.59 -5.04
N ASP A 172 -5.15 20.12 -5.28
CA ASP A 172 -4.61 20.29 -6.63
C ASP A 172 -4.48 18.95 -7.37
N ARG A 173 -4.22 17.86 -6.63
CA ARG A 173 -4.04 16.53 -7.22
C ARG A 173 -5.33 15.73 -7.35
N TYR A 174 -6.24 15.80 -6.38
CA TYR A 174 -7.39 14.90 -6.27
C TYR A 174 -8.74 15.62 -6.24
N GLY A 175 -8.76 16.96 -6.30
CA GLY A 175 -9.95 17.79 -6.20
C GLY A 175 -10.97 17.50 -7.29
N ASP A 176 -10.52 17.49 -8.55
CA ASP A 176 -11.39 17.23 -9.70
C ASP A 176 -11.98 15.81 -9.64
N ALA A 177 -11.16 14.82 -9.29
CA ALA A 177 -11.60 13.45 -9.06
C ALA A 177 -12.62 13.35 -7.91
N ALA A 178 -12.43 14.08 -6.82
CA ALA A 178 -13.36 14.10 -5.69
C ALA A 178 -14.71 14.73 -6.08
N VAL A 179 -14.69 15.82 -6.86
CA VAL A 179 -15.91 16.45 -7.39
C VAL A 179 -16.62 15.51 -8.36
N ALA A 180 -15.89 14.86 -9.26
CA ALA A 180 -16.45 13.88 -10.20
C ALA A 180 -17.08 12.69 -9.47
N ALA A 181 -16.39 12.12 -8.48
CA ALA A 181 -16.89 11.04 -7.64
C ALA A 181 -18.17 11.46 -6.90
N SER A 182 -18.20 12.65 -6.31
CA SER A 182 -19.40 13.20 -5.65
C SER A 182 -20.59 13.34 -6.61
N ARG A 183 -20.37 13.86 -7.82
CA ARG A 183 -21.42 13.97 -8.85
C ARG A 183 -21.96 12.61 -9.28
N ALA A 184 -21.08 11.62 -9.46
CA ALA A 184 -21.50 10.26 -9.80
C ALA A 184 -22.38 9.64 -8.69
N GLN A 185 -22.03 9.85 -7.42
CA GLN A 185 -22.85 9.38 -6.30
C GLN A 185 -24.21 10.09 -6.21
N GLN A 186 -24.26 11.37 -6.57
CA GLN A 186 -25.52 12.12 -6.63
C GLN A 186 -26.49 11.52 -7.66
N GLN A 187 -25.99 11.03 -8.80
CA GLN A 187 -26.80 10.32 -9.80
C GLN A 187 -27.39 9.01 -9.26
N GLU A 188 -26.74 8.39 -8.29
CA GLU A 188 -27.23 7.22 -7.54
C GLU A 188 -28.12 7.60 -6.33
N GLY A 189 -28.48 8.87 -6.18
CA GLY A 189 -29.34 9.37 -5.10
C GLY A 189 -28.62 9.58 -3.76
N ILE A 190 -27.29 9.69 -3.76
CA ILE A 190 -26.48 9.92 -2.56
C ILE A 190 -25.71 11.23 -2.71
N ASP A 191 -26.15 12.28 -2.00
CA ASP A 191 -25.41 13.54 -1.92
C ASP A 191 -24.21 13.38 -0.97
N ILE A 192 -23.00 13.44 -1.51
CA ILE A 192 -21.76 13.42 -0.76
C ILE A 192 -20.93 14.65 -1.14
N ARG A 193 -20.52 15.42 -0.13
CA ARG A 193 -19.67 16.59 -0.33
C ARG A 193 -18.22 16.17 -0.64
N PRO A 194 -17.55 16.74 -1.67
CA PRO A 194 -16.17 16.40 -2.01
C PRO A 194 -15.19 16.67 -0.86
N GLU A 195 -15.50 17.64 0.01
CA GLU A 195 -14.72 17.92 1.21
C GLU A 195 -14.60 16.69 2.12
N TRP A 196 -15.62 15.84 2.21
CA TRP A 196 -15.54 14.59 2.98
C TRP A 196 -14.54 13.61 2.37
N VAL A 197 -14.58 13.45 1.04
CA VAL A 197 -13.67 12.56 0.31
C VAL A 197 -12.22 13.00 0.52
N LEU A 198 -11.93 14.29 0.29
CA LEU A 198 -10.59 14.85 0.47
C LEU A 198 -10.12 14.80 1.92
N SER A 199 -11.03 15.00 2.89
CA SER A 199 -10.71 14.91 4.32
C SER A 199 -10.33 13.49 4.75
N ILE A 200 -11.00 12.47 4.20
CA ILE A 200 -10.61 11.07 4.42
C ILE A 200 -9.25 10.79 3.80
N ILE A 201 -9.00 11.21 2.56
CA ILE A 201 -7.68 11.04 1.91
C ILE A 201 -6.58 11.69 2.77
N ARG A 202 -6.83 12.92 3.26
CA ARG A 202 -5.90 13.63 4.15
C ARG A 202 -5.64 12.85 5.44
N GLN A 203 -6.69 12.31 6.06
CA GLN A 203 -6.60 11.61 7.33
C GLN A 203 -5.86 10.27 7.23
N GLU A 204 -6.19 9.47 6.20
CA GLU A 204 -5.72 8.10 6.09
C GLU A 204 -4.32 8.02 5.47
N THR A 205 -4.10 8.76 4.39
CA THR A 205 -2.86 8.66 3.60
C THR A 205 -2.07 9.95 3.53
N ALA A 206 -2.66 11.07 3.94
CA ALA A 206 -2.05 12.38 3.73
C ALA A 206 -1.67 12.60 2.25
N GLY A 207 -2.51 12.08 1.34
CA GLY A 207 -2.33 12.16 -0.10
C GLY A 207 -1.26 11.23 -0.68
N ILE A 208 -0.60 10.39 0.12
CA ILE A 208 0.42 9.45 -0.35
C ILE A 208 -0.03 8.02 -0.08
N ILE A 209 -0.29 7.25 -1.15
CA ILE A 209 -0.71 5.85 -1.01
C ILE A 209 0.42 5.05 -0.36
N ARG A 210 0.10 4.44 0.78
CA ARG A 210 0.98 3.56 1.54
C ARG A 210 0.17 2.37 2.04
N PRO A 211 0.15 1.23 1.34
CA PRO A 211 -0.62 0.10 1.82
C PRO A 211 -0.15 -0.35 3.20
N ARG A 212 -1.03 -1.04 3.93
CA ARG A 212 -0.68 -1.63 5.23
C ARG A 212 -1.18 -3.05 5.28
N PHE A 213 -0.26 -3.99 5.48
CA PHE A 213 -0.56 -5.42 5.56
C PHE A 213 -0.87 -5.84 7.00
N GLU A 214 -2.02 -6.46 7.22
CA GLU A 214 -2.46 -6.95 8.52
C GLU A 214 -2.35 -8.47 8.59
N GLN A 215 -1.25 -8.97 9.16
CA GLN A 215 -0.98 -10.41 9.24
C GLN A 215 -2.13 -11.20 9.89
N HIS A 216 -2.75 -10.65 10.93
CA HIS A 216 -3.86 -11.31 11.62
C HIS A 216 -5.12 -11.47 10.74
N TYR A 217 -5.29 -10.60 9.73
CA TYR A 217 -6.29 -10.80 8.69
C TYR A 217 -5.90 -11.97 7.79
N LEU A 218 -4.64 -12.06 7.34
CA LEU A 218 -4.18 -13.16 6.49
C LEU A 218 -4.36 -14.51 7.19
N SER A 219 -3.93 -14.61 8.45
CA SER A 219 -4.09 -15.83 9.25
C SER A 219 -5.55 -16.23 9.40
N ARG A 220 -6.44 -15.28 9.71
CA ARG A 220 -7.89 -15.54 9.83
C ARG A 220 -8.52 -15.95 8.49
N LEU A 221 -8.25 -15.21 7.42
CA LEU A 221 -8.80 -15.48 6.10
C LEU A 221 -8.32 -16.84 5.59
N ASN A 222 -7.04 -17.18 5.81
CA ASN A 222 -6.51 -18.49 5.47
C ASN A 222 -7.20 -19.63 6.23
N SER A 223 -7.52 -19.45 7.52
CA SER A 223 -8.28 -20.44 8.28
C SER A 223 -9.71 -20.62 7.78
N LEU A 224 -10.36 -19.54 7.32
CA LEU A 224 -11.72 -19.57 6.78
C LEU A 224 -11.78 -20.10 5.34
N HIS A 225 -10.73 -19.85 4.56
CA HIS A 225 -10.66 -20.12 3.12
C HIS A 225 -9.31 -20.76 2.75
N PRO A 226 -9.00 -21.98 3.24
CA PRO A 226 -7.69 -22.61 3.06
C PRO A 226 -7.37 -22.91 1.59
N ASP A 227 -8.39 -23.12 0.76
CA ASP A 227 -8.24 -23.47 -0.66
C ASP A 227 -8.14 -22.25 -1.58
N SER A 228 -8.37 -21.04 -1.06
CA SER A 228 -8.22 -19.81 -1.84
C SER A 228 -6.76 -19.50 -2.13
N ASP A 229 -6.50 -18.89 -3.27
CA ASP A 229 -5.17 -18.40 -3.64
C ASP A 229 -4.61 -17.48 -2.54
N LEU A 230 -3.33 -17.68 -2.19
CA LEU A 230 -2.73 -16.96 -1.06
C LEU A 230 -2.45 -15.50 -1.40
N GLU A 231 -2.15 -15.18 -2.66
CA GLU A 231 -1.94 -13.79 -3.09
C GLU A 231 -3.24 -12.99 -2.94
N GLU A 232 -4.38 -13.58 -3.32
CA GLU A 232 -5.69 -12.96 -3.12
C GLU A 232 -6.00 -12.73 -1.63
N LEU A 233 -5.77 -13.72 -0.76
CA LEU A 233 -5.96 -13.54 0.69
C LEU A 233 -5.02 -12.46 1.25
N ARG A 234 -3.80 -12.36 0.72
CA ARG A 234 -2.83 -11.33 1.11
C ARG A 234 -3.33 -9.94 0.71
N MET A 235 -3.84 -9.76 -0.50
CA MET A 235 -4.45 -8.49 -0.95
C MET A 235 -5.66 -8.12 -0.09
N GLN A 236 -6.52 -9.08 0.25
CA GLN A 236 -7.66 -8.85 1.16
C GLN A 236 -7.23 -8.44 2.58
N SER A 237 -6.01 -8.80 2.97
CA SER A 237 -5.42 -8.48 4.27
C SER A 237 -4.67 -7.15 4.28
N MET A 238 -4.83 -6.32 3.26
CA MET A 238 -4.16 -5.03 3.16
C MET A 238 -5.17 -3.88 3.18
N SER A 239 -4.88 -2.81 3.91
CA SER A 239 -5.51 -1.51 3.67
C SER A 239 -4.91 -0.90 2.41
N LEU A 240 -5.77 -0.55 1.44
CA LEU A 240 -5.38 -0.21 0.06
C LEU A 240 -5.86 1.20 -0.34
N GLY A 241 -5.09 1.80 -1.25
CA GLY A 241 -5.40 3.06 -1.91
C GLY A 241 -5.41 4.30 -1.00
N LEU A 242 -5.89 5.42 -1.56
CA LEU A 242 -5.94 6.73 -0.89
C LEU A 242 -6.83 6.76 0.36
N GLY A 243 -7.82 5.87 0.43
CA GLY A 243 -8.70 5.70 1.59
C GLY A 243 -8.25 4.67 2.61
N GLN A 244 -7.17 3.90 2.39
CA GLN A 244 -6.80 2.78 3.29
C GLN A 244 -7.95 1.76 3.52
N ILE A 245 -8.78 1.53 2.51
CA ILE A 245 -9.89 0.59 2.59
C ILE A 245 -9.31 -0.82 2.69
N MET A 246 -9.64 -1.55 3.76
CA MET A 246 -9.21 -2.94 3.94
C MET A 246 -9.67 -3.80 2.76
N GLY A 247 -8.78 -4.60 2.20
CA GLY A 247 -8.98 -5.34 0.96
C GLY A 247 -10.18 -6.27 1.00
N CYS A 248 -10.48 -6.89 2.14
CA CYS A 248 -11.69 -7.70 2.33
C CYS A 248 -13.02 -6.93 2.14
N ASN A 249 -12.98 -5.60 2.11
CA ASN A 249 -14.14 -4.73 1.88
C ASN A 249 -14.29 -4.32 0.40
N TYR A 250 -13.58 -4.95 -0.53
CA TYR A 250 -13.62 -4.60 -1.96
C TYR A 250 -15.05 -4.50 -2.53
N ARG A 251 -15.95 -5.40 -2.13
CA ARG A 251 -17.37 -5.37 -2.56
C ARG A 251 -18.13 -4.16 -2.05
N ALA A 252 -17.79 -3.64 -0.86
CA ALA A 252 -18.46 -2.49 -0.27
C ALA A 252 -18.28 -1.21 -1.11
N VAL A 253 -17.23 -1.19 -1.92
CA VAL A 253 -16.94 -0.11 -2.85
C VAL A 253 -17.11 -0.52 -4.30
N GLY A 254 -17.71 -1.67 -4.59
CA GLY A 254 -18.01 -2.12 -5.95
C GLY A 254 -16.80 -2.55 -6.77
N ALA A 255 -15.65 -2.83 -6.17
CA ALA A 255 -14.54 -3.49 -6.86
C ALA A 255 -14.86 -4.99 -7.07
N PRO A 256 -14.31 -5.65 -8.11
CA PRO A 256 -14.52 -7.08 -8.35
C PRO A 256 -13.70 -7.97 -7.40
N ASP A 257 -12.51 -7.52 -6.98
CA ASP A 257 -11.60 -8.21 -6.08
C ASP A 257 -10.69 -7.21 -5.31
N ALA A 258 -9.89 -7.72 -4.37
CA ALA A 258 -8.98 -6.89 -3.59
C ALA A 258 -7.80 -6.35 -4.42
N ARG A 259 -7.33 -7.10 -5.43
CA ARG A 259 -6.26 -6.64 -6.33
C ARG A 259 -6.67 -5.37 -7.07
N THR A 260 -7.92 -5.26 -7.48
CA THR A 260 -8.44 -4.09 -8.18
C THR A 260 -8.39 -2.84 -7.31
N LEU A 261 -8.58 -2.94 -5.98
CA LEU A 261 -8.39 -1.79 -5.08
C LEU A 261 -6.95 -1.25 -5.11
N PHE A 262 -5.96 -2.11 -5.35
CA PHE A 262 -4.55 -1.73 -5.43
C PHE A 262 -4.20 -1.09 -6.78
N THR A 263 -4.70 -1.67 -7.89
CA THR A 263 -4.36 -1.24 -9.26
C THR A 263 -5.35 -0.26 -9.89
N ALA A 264 -6.47 0.05 -9.24
CA ALA A 264 -7.45 0.97 -9.79
C ALA A 264 -6.83 2.34 -10.08
N PRO A 265 -7.16 2.97 -11.22
CA PRO A 265 -6.79 4.35 -11.52
C PRO A 265 -7.07 5.29 -10.35
N VAL A 266 -6.28 6.35 -10.23
CA VAL A 266 -6.37 7.25 -9.07
C VAL A 266 -7.76 7.84 -8.87
N ASP A 267 -8.45 8.20 -9.95
CA ASP A 267 -9.83 8.70 -9.90
C ASP A 267 -10.80 7.67 -9.32
N GLU A 268 -10.61 6.40 -9.69
CA GLU A 268 -11.42 5.29 -9.19
C GLU A 268 -11.10 5.01 -7.71
N GLN A 269 -9.85 5.19 -7.27
CA GLN A 269 -9.53 5.14 -5.84
C GLN A 269 -10.22 6.25 -5.05
N VAL A 270 -10.28 7.46 -5.59
CA VAL A 270 -11.04 8.56 -5.00
C VAL A 270 -12.55 8.21 -4.96
N ALA A 271 -13.07 7.60 -6.03
CA ALA A 271 -14.44 7.11 -6.07
C ALA A 271 -14.72 5.97 -5.07
N TYR A 272 -13.74 5.10 -4.77
CA TYR A 272 -13.87 4.11 -3.70
C TYR A 272 -14.04 4.77 -2.33
N VAL A 273 -13.33 5.86 -2.05
CA VAL A 273 -13.52 6.63 -0.80
C VAL A 273 -14.96 7.14 -0.69
N ALA A 274 -15.49 7.74 -1.77
CA ALA A 274 -16.87 8.22 -1.81
C ALA A 274 -17.89 7.08 -1.59
N ARG A 275 -17.73 5.95 -2.28
CA ARG A 275 -18.60 4.78 -2.12
C ARG A 275 -18.52 4.16 -0.74
N PHE A 276 -17.34 4.13 -0.13
CA PHE A 276 -17.16 3.59 1.21
C PHE A 276 -17.89 4.41 2.28
N LEU A 277 -18.11 5.71 2.05
CA LEU A 277 -18.84 6.59 2.95
C LEU A 277 -20.38 6.45 2.85
N LYS A 278 -20.91 5.74 1.85
CA LYS A 278 -22.38 5.53 1.66
C LYS A 278 -23.14 5.16 2.95
N PRO A 279 -22.64 4.29 3.84
CA PRO A 279 -23.34 3.95 5.08
C PRO A 279 -23.52 5.12 6.07
N ARG A 280 -22.87 6.27 5.84
CA ARG A 280 -22.93 7.52 6.61
C ARG A 280 -23.62 8.65 5.82
N ARG A 281 -24.51 8.32 4.88
CA ARG A 281 -25.23 9.29 4.04
C ARG A 281 -25.86 10.46 4.81
N THR A 282 -26.38 10.21 6.01
CA THR A 282 -27.04 11.23 6.85
C THR A 282 -26.09 12.32 7.32
N GLU A 283 -24.84 11.97 7.57
CA GLU A 283 -23.78 12.86 8.00
C GLU A 283 -23.16 13.58 6.79
N ILE A 284 -22.85 12.84 5.72
CA ILE A 284 -22.03 13.35 4.62
C ILE A 284 -22.78 14.27 3.63
N GLN A 285 -24.11 14.20 3.58
CA GLN A 285 -24.94 15.06 2.72
C GLN A 285 -25.11 16.49 3.25
N LYS A 286 -24.85 16.70 4.55
CA LYS A 286 -25.12 17.99 5.21
C LYS A 286 -24.23 19.08 4.67
N GLN A 287 -24.83 20.21 4.29
CA GLN A 287 -24.08 21.42 3.91
C GLN A 287 -23.22 21.94 5.07
N ASN A 288 -23.72 21.87 6.30
CA ASN A 288 -22.99 22.28 7.50
C ASN A 288 -23.02 21.15 8.53
N PRO A 289 -22.09 20.18 8.45
CA PRO A 289 -22.01 19.10 9.43
C PRO A 289 -21.74 19.64 10.83
N ALA A 290 -22.46 19.11 11.82
CA ALA A 290 -22.23 19.40 13.23
C ALA A 290 -21.09 18.53 13.78
N GLU A 291 -20.60 18.85 14.97
CA GLU A 291 -19.55 18.06 15.66
C GLU A 291 -19.89 16.57 15.72
N ALA A 292 -21.15 16.24 16.06
CA ALA A 292 -21.64 14.86 16.14
C ALA A 292 -21.50 14.08 14.81
N ASP A 293 -21.55 14.76 13.66
CA ASP A 293 -21.38 14.12 12.35
C ASP A 293 -19.93 13.65 12.16
N PHE A 294 -18.95 14.48 12.55
CA PHE A 294 -17.53 14.11 12.50
C PHE A 294 -17.21 12.94 13.44
N HIS A 295 -17.83 12.88 14.63
CA HIS A 295 -17.70 11.72 15.51
C HIS A 295 -18.20 10.43 14.85
N ARG A 296 -19.35 10.49 14.19
CA ARG A 296 -19.96 9.31 13.54
C ARG A 296 -19.15 8.82 12.34
N VAL A 297 -18.63 9.74 11.52
CA VAL A 297 -17.76 9.38 10.38
C VAL A 297 -16.41 8.85 10.87
N ALA A 298 -15.76 9.52 11.82
CA ALA A 298 -14.48 9.08 12.36
C ALA A 298 -14.56 7.73 13.08
N ARG A 299 -15.64 7.47 13.84
CA ARG A 299 -15.88 6.16 14.47
C ARG A 299 -16.08 5.06 13.43
N PHE A 300 -16.79 5.35 12.33
CA PHE A 300 -17.01 4.39 11.25
C PHE A 300 -15.70 4.02 10.56
N TYR A 301 -14.83 5.00 10.30
CA TYR A 301 -13.58 4.78 9.58
C TYR A 301 -12.47 4.20 10.47
N ASN A 302 -12.26 4.76 11.66
CA ASN A 302 -11.10 4.44 12.51
C ASN A 302 -11.46 3.54 13.71
N GLY A 303 -12.72 3.13 13.84
CA GLY A 303 -13.20 2.22 14.87
C GLY A 303 -13.44 2.88 16.23
N PRO A 304 -13.71 2.09 17.28
CA PRO A 304 -14.21 2.60 18.57
C PRO A 304 -13.22 3.50 19.33
N LYS A 305 -11.92 3.37 19.07
CA LYS A 305 -10.86 4.17 19.69
C LYS A 305 -10.63 5.53 19.01
N TYR A 306 -11.47 5.91 18.04
CA TYR A 306 -11.23 7.09 17.21
C TYR A 306 -11.04 8.39 18.03
N ALA A 307 -11.77 8.54 19.14
CA ALA A 307 -11.74 9.73 19.98
C ALA A 307 -10.40 9.90 20.71
N ALA A 308 -9.81 8.79 21.21
CA ALA A 308 -8.52 8.81 21.88
C ALA A 308 -7.36 9.25 20.97
N HIS A 309 -7.57 9.23 19.65
CA HIS A 309 -6.61 9.67 18.64
C HIS A 309 -7.05 10.96 17.93
N HIS A 310 -8.05 11.67 18.48
CA HIS A 310 -8.55 12.95 17.96
C HIS A 310 -8.91 12.91 16.46
N TYR A 311 -9.35 11.75 15.94
CA TYR A 311 -9.65 11.62 14.50
C TYR A 311 -10.82 12.50 14.07
N HIS A 312 -11.85 12.64 14.90
CA HIS A 312 -13.01 13.48 14.64
C HIS A 312 -12.64 14.98 14.57
N GLU A 313 -11.81 15.48 15.51
CA GLU A 313 -11.32 16.86 15.51
C GLU A 313 -10.49 17.16 14.26
N ARG A 314 -9.56 16.25 13.90
CA ARG A 314 -8.75 16.38 12.69
C ARG A 314 -9.61 16.38 11.44
N LEU A 315 -10.57 15.45 11.34
CA LEU A 315 -11.49 15.37 10.21
C LEU A 315 -12.32 16.66 10.07
N ALA A 316 -12.81 17.22 11.19
CA ALA A 316 -13.51 18.50 11.20
C ALA A 316 -12.63 19.67 10.74
N ARG A 317 -11.35 19.68 11.14
CA ARG A 317 -10.37 20.67 10.67
C ARG A 317 -10.16 20.57 9.17
N TRP A 318 -9.86 19.37 8.66
CA TRP A 318 -9.61 19.14 7.24
C TRP A 318 -10.81 19.50 6.37
N PHE A 319 -12.02 19.15 6.83
CA PHE A 319 -13.24 19.48 6.11
C PHE A 319 -13.43 20.99 5.96
N ARG A 320 -13.20 21.77 7.03
CA ARG A 320 -13.25 23.24 6.96
C ARG A 320 -12.16 23.80 6.06
N GLU A 321 -10.95 23.24 6.10
CA GLU A 321 -9.84 23.69 5.27
C GLU A 321 -10.13 23.45 3.78
N PHE A 322 -10.53 22.25 3.37
CA PHE A 322 -10.92 21.98 1.99
C PHE A 322 -12.07 22.86 1.52
N ARG A 323 -13.06 23.11 2.37
CA ARG A 323 -14.14 24.05 2.06
C ARG A 323 -13.62 25.45 1.71
N LEU A 324 -12.67 25.97 2.49
CA LEU A 324 -12.06 27.28 2.23
C LEU A 324 -11.18 27.28 0.98
N LEU A 325 -10.52 26.17 0.67
CA LEU A 325 -9.68 26.06 -0.52
C LEU A 325 -10.48 25.89 -1.82
N MET A 326 -11.71 25.39 -1.72
CA MET A 326 -12.64 25.13 -2.83
C MET A 326 -13.66 26.26 -3.07
N SER A 327 -13.75 27.23 -2.16
CA SER A 327 -14.60 28.41 -2.29
C SER A 327 -13.97 29.49 -3.15
#